data_AF-A0AAU8PUV9-F1
#
_entry.id   AF-A0AAU8PUV9-F1
#
_cell.length_a   1.000
_cell.length_b   1.000
_cell.length_c   1.000
_cell.angle_alpha   90.00
_cell.angle_beta   90.00
_cell.angle_gamma   90.00
#
_symmetry.space_group_name_H-M   'P 1'
#
loop_
_entity.id
_entity.type
_entity.pdbx_description
1 polymer ?
#
loop_
_entity_poly.entity_id
_entity_poly.type
_entity_poly.pdbx_seq_one_letter_code
_entity_poly.pdbx_strand_id
1 'polypeptide(L)'
;MYDGKERWREEMVRIRRARIRFSRHCRKRIKARGITVEEVYNVINNEEIIQGHAPGMYGSNPDPVRVVMGRGSGGRILHLVVALHGKTVILVTAYEPDPDVWEDDHRTLKSPRK
;
A
#
# COMPACT_ATOMS: atom_id res chain seq x y z
N MET A 1 -0.23 -19.70 -1.60
CA MET A 1 -1.14 -18.55 -1.47
C MET A 1 -0.63 -17.48 -2.43
N TYR A 2 -1.46 -17.00 -3.37
CA TYR A 2 -1.00 -16.06 -4.40
C TYR A 2 -0.72 -14.67 -3.81
N ASP A 3 0.52 -14.20 -3.91
CA ASP A 3 0.95 -12.84 -3.53
C ASP A 3 1.31 -11.97 -4.77
N GLY A 4 1.37 -12.58 -5.95
CA GLY A 4 1.68 -11.94 -7.23
C GLY A 4 3.12 -11.45 -7.35
N LYS A 5 4.04 -11.96 -6.53
CA LYS A 5 5.43 -11.50 -6.46
C LYS A 5 6.17 -11.57 -7.79
N GLU A 6 5.84 -12.55 -8.63
CA GLU A 6 6.39 -12.69 -9.98
C GLU A 6 6.05 -11.52 -10.91
N ARG A 7 5.03 -10.72 -10.58
CA ARG A 7 4.53 -9.60 -11.38
C ARG A 7 4.79 -8.23 -10.76
N TRP A 8 5.35 -8.14 -9.55
CA TRP A 8 5.46 -6.88 -8.82
C TRP A 8 6.16 -5.76 -9.60
N ARG A 9 7.19 -6.10 -10.40
CA ARG A 9 7.86 -5.11 -11.25
C ARG A 9 6.89 -4.47 -12.26
N GLU A 10 6.11 -5.29 -12.95
CA GLU A 10 5.11 -4.83 -13.93
C GLU A 10 3.94 -4.11 -13.25
N GLU A 11 3.48 -4.63 -12.11
CA GLU A 11 2.42 -4.03 -11.32
C GLU A 11 2.82 -2.68 -10.77
N MET A 12 4.08 -2.49 -10.35
CA MET A 12 4.57 -1.19 -9.90
C MET A 12 4.59 -0.16 -11.05
N VAL A 13 5.00 -0.58 -12.26
CA VAL A 13 4.91 0.27 -13.46
C VAL A 13 3.45 0.65 -13.75
N ARG A 14 2.52 -0.30 -13.61
CA ARG A 14 1.08 -0.03 -13.75
C ARG A 14 0.58 0.93 -12.66
N ILE A 15 0.96 0.74 -11.40
CA ILE A 15 0.53 1.59 -10.28
C ILE A 15 0.95 3.04 -10.50
N ARG A 16 2.20 3.26 -10.93
CA ARG A 16 2.74 4.60 -11.24
C ARG A 16 1.98 5.33 -12.36
N ARG A 17 1.47 4.59 -13.33
CA ARG A 17 0.78 5.15 -14.52
C ARG A 17 -0.74 5.19 -14.39
N ALA A 18 -1.30 4.50 -13.41
CA ALA A 18 -2.74 4.36 -13.27
C ALA A 18 -3.38 5.64 -12.74
N ARG A 19 -4.62 5.88 -13.16
CA ARG A 19 -5.49 6.81 -12.44
C ARG A 19 -5.76 6.26 -11.05
N ILE A 20 -5.47 7.05 -10.02
CA ILE A 20 -5.66 6.66 -8.62
C ILE A 20 -6.99 7.18 -8.10
N ARG A 21 -7.78 6.29 -7.50
CA ARG A 21 -9.03 6.62 -6.83
C ARG A 21 -8.89 6.36 -5.34
N PHE A 22 -9.16 7.38 -4.53
CA PHE A 22 -9.15 7.24 -3.08
C PHE A 22 -10.49 6.66 -2.64
N SER A 23 -10.45 5.54 -1.90
CA SER A 23 -11.67 4.99 -1.30
C SER A 23 -12.24 5.96 -0.24
N ARG A 24 -13.53 5.83 0.08
CA ARG A 24 -14.14 6.62 1.18
C ARG A 24 -13.42 6.39 2.51
N HIS A 25 -12.99 5.16 2.77
CA HIS A 25 -12.21 4.80 3.96
C HIS A 25 -10.85 5.51 3.95
N CYS A 26 -10.12 5.44 2.83
CA CYS A 26 -8.82 6.08 2.65
C CYS A 26 -8.89 7.58 2.98
N ARG A 27 -9.83 8.32 2.35
CA ARG A 27 -9.98 9.77 2.57
C ARG A 27 -10.14 10.14 4.05
N LYS A 28 -10.91 9.34 4.80
CA LYS A 28 -11.06 9.53 6.26
C LYS A 28 -9.74 9.27 7.00
N ARG A 29 -9.04 8.18 6.67
CA ARG A 29 -7.80 7.78 7.35
C ARG A 29 -6.64 8.73 7.07
N ILE A 30 -6.43 9.16 5.83
CA ILE A 30 -5.33 10.08 5.51
C ILE A 30 -5.51 11.42 6.22
N LYS A 31 -6.75 11.94 6.27
CA LYS A 31 -7.08 13.16 7.02
C LYS A 31 -6.80 12.98 8.51
N ALA A 32 -7.25 11.88 9.10
CA ALA A 32 -7.07 11.61 10.53
C ALA A 32 -5.60 11.39 10.94
N ARG A 33 -4.74 10.98 10.00
CA ARG A 33 -3.31 10.69 10.22
C ARG A 33 -2.38 11.81 9.74
N GLY A 34 -2.94 12.92 9.25
CA GLY A 34 -2.15 14.00 8.65
C GLY A 34 -1.30 13.53 7.45
N ILE A 35 -1.78 12.55 6.68
CA ILE A 35 -1.13 12.09 5.45
C ILE A 35 -1.65 12.93 4.31
N THR A 36 -0.76 13.65 3.63
CA THR A 36 -1.14 14.51 2.52
C THR A 36 -1.29 13.69 1.23
N VAL A 37 -2.02 14.26 0.27
CA VAL A 37 -2.13 13.66 -1.06
C VAL A 37 -0.78 13.65 -1.78
N GLU A 38 0.04 14.68 -1.55
CA GLU A 38 1.40 14.77 -2.09
C GLU A 38 2.28 13.60 -1.62
N GLU A 39 2.24 13.27 -0.32
CA GLU A 39 2.97 12.13 0.22
C GLU A 39 2.54 10.80 -0.40
N VAL A 40 1.23 10.62 -0.62
CA VAL A 40 0.72 9.45 -1.32
C VAL A 40 1.33 9.34 -2.72
N TYR A 41 1.39 10.44 -3.48
CA TYR A 41 1.99 10.41 -4.81
C TYR A 41 3.52 10.22 -4.78
N ASN A 42 4.21 10.77 -3.77
CA ASN A 42 5.65 10.57 -3.59
C ASN A 42 5.99 9.08 -3.39
N VAL A 43 5.25 8.39 -2.53
CA VAL A 43 5.41 6.95 -2.30
C VAL A 43 5.17 6.16 -3.59
N ILE A 44 4.14 6.51 -4.34
CA ILE A 44 3.78 5.79 -5.57
C ILE A 44 4.85 5.91 -6.65
N ASN A 45 5.48 7.09 -6.77
CA ASN A 45 6.45 7.32 -7.84
C ASN A 45 7.78 6.63 -7.63
N ASN A 46 8.23 6.42 -6.38
CA ASN A 46 9.63 6.09 -6.11
C ASN A 46 9.87 4.70 -5.51
N GLU A 47 8.82 3.95 -5.14
CA GLU A 47 9.02 2.93 -4.11
C GLU A 47 8.55 1.53 -4.54
N GLU A 48 8.47 0.58 -3.60
CA GLU A 48 8.38 -0.86 -3.86
C GLU A 48 7.11 -1.50 -3.29
N ILE A 49 6.68 -2.60 -3.92
CA ILE A 49 5.69 -3.49 -3.34
C ILE A 49 6.40 -4.39 -2.31
N ILE A 50 5.87 -4.43 -1.09
CA ILE A 50 6.41 -5.21 0.02
C ILE A 50 5.54 -6.41 0.40
N GLN A 51 4.25 -6.36 0.08
CA GLN A 51 3.31 -7.45 0.29
C GLN A 51 2.27 -7.51 -0.82
N GLY A 52 1.76 -8.71 -1.06
CA GLY A 52 0.64 -8.93 -1.97
C GLY A 52 -0.36 -9.92 -1.41
N HIS A 53 -1.62 -9.65 -1.72
CA HIS A 53 -2.76 -10.47 -1.35
C HIS A 53 -3.59 -10.81 -2.58
N ALA A 54 -4.02 -12.05 -2.68
CA ALA A 54 -4.98 -12.49 -3.67
C ALA A 54 -6.34 -11.78 -3.49
N PRO A 55 -7.17 -11.75 -4.54
CA PRO A 55 -8.60 -11.44 -4.40
C PRO A 55 -9.23 -12.13 -3.19
N GLY A 56 -10.00 -11.38 -2.42
CA GLY A 56 -10.71 -11.85 -1.22
C GLY A 56 -9.85 -11.92 0.05
N MET A 57 -8.52 -11.89 -0.05
CA MET A 57 -7.62 -12.15 1.08
C MET A 57 -7.29 -10.91 1.93
N TYR A 58 -7.67 -9.71 1.50
CA TYR A 58 -7.54 -8.48 2.27
C TYR A 58 -8.92 -7.85 2.48
N GLY A 59 -9.51 -8.05 3.68
CA GLY A 59 -10.81 -7.47 4.04
C GLY A 59 -11.92 -7.79 3.04
N SER A 60 -11.90 -8.97 2.42
CA SER A 60 -12.83 -9.40 1.37
C SER A 60 -12.85 -8.51 0.12
N ASN A 61 -11.78 -7.75 -0.14
CA ASN A 61 -11.65 -6.95 -1.36
C ASN A 61 -11.62 -7.87 -2.59
N PRO A 62 -12.48 -7.67 -3.61
CA PRO A 62 -12.56 -8.57 -4.76
C PRO A 62 -11.37 -8.48 -5.72
N ASP A 63 -10.52 -7.46 -5.60
CA ASP A 63 -9.35 -7.26 -6.45
C ASP A 63 -8.06 -7.72 -5.73
N PRO A 64 -6.98 -8.06 -6.47
CA PRO A 64 -5.66 -8.23 -5.86
C PRO A 64 -5.21 -6.96 -5.15
N VAL A 65 -4.67 -7.11 -3.94
CA VAL A 65 -4.19 -5.99 -3.11
C VAL A 65 -2.67 -6.04 -2.99
N ARG A 66 -2.03 -4.87 -3.01
CA ARG A 66 -0.61 -4.68 -2.75
C ARG A 66 -0.41 -3.69 -1.62
N VAL A 67 0.62 -3.92 -0.81
CA VAL A 67 1.14 -2.92 0.12
C VAL A 67 2.40 -2.34 -0.51
N VAL A 68 2.35 -1.04 -0.82
CA VAL A 68 3.48 -0.27 -1.32
C VAL A 68 4.07 0.50 -0.14
N MET A 69 5.32 0.25 0.20
CA MET A 69 6.03 1.01 1.21
C MET A 69 6.74 2.18 0.55
N GLY A 70 6.90 3.30 1.23
CA GLY A 70 7.78 4.36 0.76
C GLY A 70 7.89 5.56 1.68
N ARG A 71 8.63 6.58 1.27
CA ARG A 71 8.87 7.80 2.05
C ARG A 71 7.90 8.92 1.69
N GLY A 72 7.21 9.42 2.71
CA GLY A 72 6.47 10.68 2.67
C GLY A 72 7.36 11.89 2.91
N SER A 73 6.75 13.02 3.24
CA SER A 73 7.42 14.29 3.50
C SER A 73 8.19 14.21 4.82
N GLY A 74 9.37 14.83 4.87
CA GLY A 74 10.23 14.75 6.06
C GLY A 74 10.81 13.36 6.33
N GLY A 75 10.73 12.43 5.37
CA GLY A 75 11.38 11.12 5.44
C GLY A 75 10.63 10.03 6.20
N ARG A 76 9.41 10.32 6.69
CA ARG A 76 8.57 9.31 7.38
C ARG A 76 8.16 8.17 6.44
N ILE A 77 8.10 6.95 6.95
CA ILE A 77 7.74 5.75 6.19
C ILE A 77 6.22 5.60 6.15
N LEU A 78 5.68 5.31 4.97
CA LEU A 78 4.26 5.12 4.72
C LEU A 78 4.01 3.81 3.99
N HIS A 79 2.99 3.10 4.42
CA HIS A 79 2.38 1.97 3.72
C HIS A 79 1.10 2.42 3.04
N LEU A 80 1.06 2.27 1.73
CA LEU A 80 -0.13 2.45 0.90
C LEU A 80 -0.72 1.09 0.55
N VAL A 81 -1.97 0.88 0.90
CA VAL A 81 -2.70 -0.33 0.53
C VAL A 81 -3.50 -0.03 -0.73
N VAL A 82 -3.15 -0.69 -1.83
CA VAL A 82 -3.75 -0.44 -3.15
C VAL A 82 -4.42 -1.70 -3.71
N ALA A 83 -5.59 -1.55 -4.29
CA ALA A 83 -6.30 -2.60 -5.02
C ALA A 83 -6.19 -2.39 -6.53
N LEU A 84 -5.86 -3.45 -7.26
CA LEU A 84 -5.54 -3.42 -8.69
C LEU A 84 -6.79 -3.59 -9.57
N HIS A 85 -7.71 -2.63 -9.53
CA HIS A 85 -9.02 -2.71 -10.19
C HIS A 85 -9.00 -2.34 -11.70
N GLY A 86 -8.93 -3.34 -12.58
CA GLY A 86 -8.98 -3.14 -14.03
C GLY A 86 -7.85 -2.23 -14.55
N LYS A 87 -8.16 -1.03 -15.08
CA LYS A 87 -7.13 -0.02 -15.46
C LYS A 87 -6.88 1.04 -14.38
N THR A 88 -7.61 0.98 -13.28
CA THR A 88 -7.54 1.95 -12.17
C THR A 88 -6.82 1.32 -10.98
N VAL A 89 -6.23 2.16 -10.14
CA VAL A 89 -5.76 1.75 -8.81
C VAL A 89 -6.64 2.40 -7.77
N ILE A 90 -7.17 1.60 -6.85
CA ILE A 90 -7.95 2.10 -5.72
C ILE A 90 -7.05 2.14 -4.49
N LEU A 91 -6.80 3.32 -3.94
CA LEU A 91 -6.12 3.45 -2.66
C LEU A 91 -7.12 3.11 -1.55
N VAL A 92 -6.92 1.96 -0.92
CA VAL A 92 -7.78 1.40 0.13
C VAL A 92 -7.55 2.15 1.43
N THR A 93 -6.30 2.31 1.85
CA THR A 93 -5.88 3.06 3.05
C THR A 93 -4.40 3.44 2.96
N ALA A 94 -3.94 4.32 3.84
CA ALA A 94 -2.53 4.69 3.99
C ALA A 94 -2.20 4.92 5.48
N TYR A 95 -1.03 4.47 5.93
CA TYR A 95 -0.61 4.52 7.34
C TYR A 95 0.91 4.48 7.50
N GLU A 96 1.42 4.93 8.64
CA GLU A 96 2.82 4.68 9.05
C GLU A 96 2.92 3.28 9.66
N PRO A 97 3.93 2.47 9.32
CA PRO A 97 4.07 1.10 9.81
C PRO A 97 4.14 1.07 11.34
N ASP A 98 3.28 0.28 11.95
CA ASP A 98 3.24 0.09 13.39
C ASP A 98 4.43 -0.77 13.86
N PRO A 99 5.33 -0.28 14.73
CA PRO A 99 6.48 -1.04 15.19
C PRO A 99 6.10 -2.29 16.00
N ASP A 100 4.86 -2.45 16.46
CA ASP A 100 4.40 -3.70 17.08
C ASP A 100 4.06 -4.78 16.04
N VAL A 101 3.80 -4.38 14.78
CA VAL A 101 3.41 -5.26 13.67
C VAL A 101 4.57 -5.51 12.70
N TRP A 102 5.44 -4.53 12.51
CA TRP A 102 6.52 -4.56 11.53
C TRP A 102 7.89 -4.57 12.22
N GLU A 103 8.85 -5.24 11.60
CA GLU A 103 10.26 -5.18 11.97
C GLU A 103 10.84 -3.78 11.68
N ASP A 104 12.06 -3.53 12.17
CA ASP A 104 12.74 -2.24 12.02
C ASP A 104 13.07 -1.89 10.55
N ASP A 105 12.99 -2.88 9.64
CA ASP A 105 13.09 -2.66 8.20
C ASP A 105 11.81 -2.07 7.58
N HIS A 106 10.75 -1.93 8.38
CA HIS A 106 9.40 -1.49 8.02
C HIS A 106 8.73 -2.32 6.94
N ARG A 107 9.30 -3.46 6.55
CA ARG A 107 8.89 -4.28 5.40
C ARG A 107 8.44 -5.66 5.84
N THR A 108 9.08 -6.21 6.86
CA THR A 108 8.87 -7.58 7.33
C THR A 108 7.85 -7.57 8.47
N LEU A 109 6.87 -8.48 8.45
CA LEU A 109 5.95 -8.65 9.57
C LEU A 109 6.69 -9.31 10.74
N LYS A 110 6.46 -8.79 11.94
CA LYS A 110 6.84 -9.49 13.17
C LYS A 110 6.12 -10.83 13.22
N SER A 111 6.85 -11.87 13.55
CA SER A 111 6.23 -13.17 13.83
C SER A 111 5.28 -13.00 15.02
N PRO A 112 4.06 -13.57 14.97
CA PRO A 112 3.18 -13.53 16.14
C PRO A 112 3.96 -14.10 17.33
N ARG A 113 4.08 -13.30 18.40
CA ARG A 113 4.68 -13.77 19.66
C ARG A 113 3.91 -15.02 20.08
N LYS A 114 4.62 -16.16 20.15
CA LYS A 114 4.07 -17.40 20.71
C LYS A 114 3.71 -17.22 22.17
#